data_AF-A0A518K9Q5-F1
#
_entry.id   AF-A0A518K9Q5-F1
#
_cell.length_a   1.000
_cell.length_b   1.000
_cell.length_c   1.000
_cell.angle_alpha   90.00
_cell.angle_beta   90.00
_cell.angle_gamma   90.00
#
_symmetry.space_group_name_H-M   'P 1'
#
loop_
_entity.id
_entity.type
_entity.pdbx_description
1 polymer ?
#
loop_
_entity_poly.entity_id
_entity_poly.type
_entity_poly.pdbx_seq_one_letter_code
_entity_poly.pdbx_strand_id
1 'polypeptide(L)'
;MTIRSSRLPAVPLILHLAVSFAFAGAIRFDQATDAVGTWGAQVNPRATVLGNSATLEAWVAFSNVNSAFGEFYSEWALAFEDKHLRLGPSRIEGFLLGASAAGDLVATPSMGLNRWYHVAYVYTGSEESIYVNGTRLASRAASGNIMDYPRPGENPQFNEGYAGLGAYRRPSLSPSFEGVVESIRVSSSARYTGDSFVVPHFGDFENDATTVSLMNFEEAPGSEFVTAVGPGGFTGRLGTIIPGPNGTQPTLLSSYDALLPGDFNEDGAVDAADYTVWRDALGTPAVGQADADADGDVDGRDYAIWRSFYASQPGAESLHGFAAPEPGGVSLFALAIGFAACSSVRRVHN
;
A
#
# COMPACT_ATOMS: atom_id res chain seq x y z
N MET A 1 -27.05 47.49 -46.32
CA MET A 1 -27.31 46.36 -45.38
C MET A 1 -25.95 45.86 -44.93
N THR A 2 -25.45 46.36 -43.81
CA THR A 2 -24.05 46.17 -43.38
C THR A 2 -24.02 45.14 -42.28
N ILE A 3 -23.57 43.92 -42.58
CA ILE A 3 -23.48 42.82 -41.62
C ILE A 3 -22.22 43.03 -40.79
N ARG A 4 -22.39 43.34 -39.49
CA ARG A 4 -21.30 43.33 -38.51
C ARG A 4 -21.04 41.87 -38.10
N SER A 5 -19.86 41.34 -38.39
CA SER A 5 -19.41 40.06 -37.84
C SER A 5 -19.06 40.24 -36.35
N SER A 6 -19.85 39.65 -35.46
CA SER A 6 -19.50 39.51 -34.05
C SER A 6 -18.36 38.50 -33.91
N ARG A 7 -17.20 38.94 -33.41
CA ARG A 7 -16.16 38.02 -32.92
C ARG A 7 -16.59 37.55 -31.54
N LEU A 8 -16.85 36.25 -31.39
CA LEU A 8 -16.97 35.62 -30.08
C LEU A 8 -15.61 35.69 -29.38
N PRO A 9 -15.54 35.96 -28.06
CA PRO A 9 -14.29 35.87 -27.33
C PRO A 9 -13.82 34.41 -27.34
N ALA A 10 -12.54 34.20 -27.64
CA ALA A 10 -11.90 32.90 -27.51
C ALA A 10 -12.01 32.44 -26.06
N VAL A 11 -12.70 31.32 -25.83
CA VAL A 11 -12.61 30.59 -24.56
C VAL A 11 -11.18 30.06 -24.50
N PRO A 12 -10.39 30.38 -23.45
CA PRO A 12 -9.06 29.81 -23.33
C PRO A 12 -9.22 28.30 -23.17
N LEU A 13 -8.62 27.55 -24.10
CA LEU A 13 -8.42 26.12 -23.94
C LEU A 13 -7.47 25.95 -22.75
N ILE A 14 -8.02 25.68 -21.57
CA ILE A 14 -7.23 25.20 -20.44
C ILE A 14 -6.80 23.79 -20.84
N LEU A 15 -5.61 23.70 -21.45
CA LEU A 15 -4.91 22.45 -21.58
C LEU A 15 -4.65 21.99 -20.15
N HIS A 16 -5.49 21.07 -19.64
CA HIS A 16 -5.11 20.27 -18.49
C HIS A 16 -3.91 19.48 -18.97
N LEU A 17 -2.73 20.00 -18.66
CA LEU A 17 -1.52 19.21 -18.71
C LEU A 17 -1.77 18.13 -17.68
N ALA A 18 -2.28 16.97 -18.11
CA ALA A 18 -2.21 15.78 -17.31
C ALA A 18 -0.73 15.67 -16.95
N VAL A 19 -0.40 15.92 -15.69
CA VAL A 19 0.90 15.55 -15.16
C VAL A 19 0.86 14.04 -15.21
N SER A 20 1.26 13.49 -16.36
CA SER A 20 1.52 12.07 -16.46
C SER A 20 2.74 11.88 -15.57
N PHE A 21 2.48 11.38 -14.36
CA PHE A 21 3.54 10.85 -13.54
C PHE A 21 4.15 9.72 -14.36
N ALA A 22 5.34 9.96 -14.87
CA ALA A 22 6.15 8.90 -15.44
C ALA A 22 6.53 8.01 -14.25
N PHE A 23 5.72 6.98 -14.01
CA PHE A 23 6.09 5.90 -13.10
C PHE A 23 7.36 5.26 -13.66
N ALA A 24 8.29 5.02 -12.77
CA ALA A 24 9.26 3.96 -12.95
C ALA A 24 8.47 2.65 -12.70
N GLY A 25 8.73 1.60 -13.49
CA GLY A 25 8.22 0.22 -13.36
C GLY A 25 6.93 -0.13 -12.59
N ALA A 26 6.01 -0.85 -13.24
CA ALA A 26 4.99 -1.63 -12.52
C ALA A 26 4.78 -3.00 -13.16
N ILE A 27 4.13 -3.92 -12.45
CA ILE A 27 3.80 -5.25 -12.97
C ILE A 27 2.33 -5.58 -12.72
N ARG A 28 1.63 -6.05 -13.76
CA ARG A 28 0.22 -6.44 -13.70
C ARG A 28 0.07 -7.95 -13.63
N PHE A 29 -0.66 -8.40 -12.61
CA PHE A 29 -1.18 -9.76 -12.45
C PHE A 29 -2.67 -9.72 -12.83
N ASP A 30 -3.03 -10.21 -14.00
CA ASP A 30 -4.40 -10.21 -14.52
C ASP A 30 -5.01 -11.62 -14.68
N GLN A 31 -4.27 -12.64 -14.27
CA GLN A 31 -4.74 -14.03 -14.21
C GLN A 31 -4.38 -14.68 -12.88
N ALA A 32 -5.26 -15.54 -12.35
CA ALA A 32 -5.01 -16.32 -11.15
C ALA A 32 -3.74 -17.21 -11.19
N THR A 33 -3.18 -17.43 -12.37
CA THR A 33 -1.93 -18.18 -12.60
C THR A 33 -0.70 -17.31 -12.83
N ASP A 34 -0.84 -15.98 -12.78
CA ASP A 34 0.28 -15.07 -12.94
C ASP A 34 1.22 -15.20 -11.76
N ALA A 35 2.50 -15.39 -12.05
CA ALA A 35 3.49 -15.58 -11.02
C ALA A 35 4.88 -15.09 -11.44
N VAL A 36 5.64 -14.69 -10.42
CA VAL A 36 7.07 -14.43 -10.49
C VAL A 36 7.72 -15.36 -9.48
N GLY A 37 8.44 -16.38 -9.93
CA GLY A 37 8.90 -17.42 -9.01
C GLY A 37 10.32 -17.91 -9.31
N THR A 38 10.95 -18.46 -8.26
CA THR A 38 12.19 -19.22 -8.39
C THR A 38 11.89 -20.68 -8.71
N TRP A 39 12.29 -21.18 -9.88
CA TRP A 39 12.21 -22.61 -10.22
C TRP A 39 13.45 -23.09 -10.98
N GLY A 40 14.00 -24.22 -10.56
CA GLY A 40 15.15 -24.86 -11.20
C GLY A 40 16.51 -24.27 -10.81
N ALA A 41 17.58 -24.84 -11.36
CA ALA A 41 18.96 -24.60 -10.93
C ALA A 41 19.57 -23.22 -11.32
N GLN A 42 18.82 -22.36 -12.01
CA GLN A 42 19.32 -21.09 -12.54
C GLN A 42 18.97 -19.86 -11.68
N VAL A 43 18.25 -20.05 -10.57
CA VAL A 43 17.76 -18.97 -9.71
C VAL A 43 18.12 -19.27 -8.26
N ASN A 44 18.69 -18.28 -7.57
CA ASN A 44 19.18 -18.41 -6.20
C ASN A 44 17.98 -18.74 -5.27
N PRO A 45 17.91 -19.95 -4.67
CA PRO A 45 16.78 -20.35 -3.83
C PRO A 45 16.90 -19.79 -2.40
N ARG A 46 17.66 -18.71 -2.19
CA ARG A 46 18.00 -18.24 -0.84
C ARG A 46 16.92 -17.34 -0.29
N ALA A 47 16.57 -17.67 0.95
CA ALA A 47 15.47 -17.09 1.66
C ALA A 47 15.74 -15.66 2.17
N THR A 48 14.67 -14.91 2.37
CA THR A 48 14.72 -13.64 3.11
C THR A 48 15.07 -13.93 4.58
N VAL A 49 16.31 -13.68 5.01
CA VAL A 49 16.71 -13.89 6.41
C VAL A 49 16.32 -12.67 7.24
N LEU A 50 15.36 -12.83 8.17
CA LEU A 50 14.72 -11.68 8.85
C LEU A 50 15.04 -11.58 10.35
N GLY A 51 15.44 -12.66 11.01
CA GLY A 51 15.79 -12.63 12.43
C GLY A 51 14.57 -12.45 13.35
N ASN A 52 14.50 -11.35 14.11
CA ASN A 52 13.47 -11.16 15.16
C ASN A 52 12.55 -9.94 14.93
N SER A 53 12.65 -9.29 13.77
CA SER A 53 11.72 -8.25 13.35
C SER A 53 11.63 -8.24 11.82
N ALA A 54 10.52 -7.77 11.27
CA ALA A 54 10.37 -7.70 9.82
C ALA A 54 9.37 -6.64 9.39
N THR A 55 9.46 -6.26 8.12
CA THR A 55 8.41 -5.56 7.39
C THR A 55 8.30 -6.14 5.98
N LEU A 56 7.11 -6.60 5.61
CA LEU A 56 6.73 -6.90 4.23
C LEU A 56 5.79 -5.76 3.80
N GLU A 57 6.16 -5.01 2.79
CA GLU A 57 5.36 -3.88 2.31
C GLU A 57 5.30 -3.81 0.79
N ALA A 58 4.23 -3.22 0.26
CA ALA A 58 4.04 -3.06 -1.16
C ALA A 58 3.16 -1.85 -1.50
N TRP A 59 3.39 -1.30 -2.69
CA TRP A 59 2.45 -0.43 -3.38
C TRP A 59 1.63 -1.26 -4.38
N VAL A 60 0.32 -1.36 -4.14
CA VAL A 60 -0.59 -2.18 -4.94
C VAL A 60 -1.85 -1.43 -5.36
N ALA A 61 -2.40 -1.80 -6.51
CA ALA A 61 -3.72 -1.37 -6.95
C ALA A 61 -4.54 -2.57 -7.42
N PHE A 62 -5.81 -2.63 -7.05
CA PHE A 62 -6.70 -3.75 -7.41
C PHE A 62 -7.52 -3.40 -8.66
N SER A 63 -7.52 -4.28 -9.66
CA SER A 63 -8.19 -4.02 -10.95
C SER A 63 -9.50 -4.78 -11.15
N ASN A 64 -9.87 -5.69 -10.24
CA ASN A 64 -11.09 -6.47 -10.33
C ASN A 64 -11.66 -6.85 -8.96
N VAL A 65 -12.98 -6.83 -8.82
CA VAL A 65 -13.67 -7.33 -7.61
C VAL A 65 -13.65 -8.85 -7.51
N ASN A 66 -13.34 -9.55 -8.62
CA ASN A 66 -13.35 -11.01 -8.68
C ASN A 66 -12.06 -11.65 -8.15
N SER A 67 -11.03 -10.86 -7.82
CA SER A 67 -9.84 -11.34 -7.09
C SER A 67 -10.18 -11.45 -5.61
N ALA A 68 -10.91 -12.51 -5.30
CA ALA A 68 -11.19 -12.95 -3.95
C ALA A 68 -9.85 -13.34 -3.30
N PHE A 69 -9.13 -12.35 -2.78
CA PHE A 69 -8.07 -12.49 -1.80
C PHE A 69 -7.09 -13.65 -2.04
N GLY A 70 -5.86 -13.34 -2.43
CA GLY A 70 -4.92 -14.39 -2.82
C GLY A 70 -3.49 -14.17 -2.38
N GLU A 71 -2.69 -15.18 -2.67
CA GLU A 71 -1.25 -15.14 -2.45
C GLU A 71 -0.63 -13.97 -3.23
N PHE A 72 0.08 -13.10 -2.52
CA PHE A 72 0.78 -11.96 -3.14
C PHE A 72 2.28 -12.14 -3.06
N TYR A 73 2.84 -12.34 -1.86
CA TYR A 73 4.23 -12.74 -1.65
C TYR A 73 4.25 -14.03 -0.85
N SER A 74 5.07 -14.97 -1.29
CA SER A 74 5.24 -16.26 -0.64
C SER A 74 6.70 -16.64 -0.62
N GLU A 75 7.18 -17.03 0.56
CA GLU A 75 8.42 -17.75 0.74
C GLU A 75 8.15 -19.00 1.59
N TRP A 76 8.56 -20.14 1.06
CA TRP A 76 8.15 -21.44 1.60
C TRP A 76 9.29 -22.43 1.55
N ALA A 77 9.46 -23.18 2.65
CA ALA A 77 10.19 -24.43 2.71
C ALA A 77 9.52 -25.46 3.62
N LEU A 78 9.38 -26.70 3.13
CA LEU A 78 8.60 -27.75 3.81
C LEU A 78 9.00 -27.94 5.27
N ALA A 79 8.14 -27.57 6.21
CA ALA A 79 8.37 -27.69 7.66
C ALA A 79 9.54 -26.85 8.22
N PHE A 80 10.08 -25.92 7.42
CA PHE A 80 11.23 -25.10 7.79
C PHE A 80 10.95 -23.60 7.71
N GLU A 81 10.07 -23.17 6.82
CA GLU A 81 9.81 -21.75 6.55
C GLU A 81 8.44 -21.57 5.92
N ASP A 82 7.68 -20.61 6.46
CA ASP A 82 6.49 -20.06 5.82
C ASP A 82 6.49 -18.55 6.11
N LYS A 83 6.62 -17.73 5.07
CA LYS A 83 6.45 -16.27 5.14
C LYS A 83 5.52 -15.89 4.01
N HIS A 84 4.37 -15.33 4.34
CA HIS A 84 3.46 -14.87 3.31
C HIS A 84 2.82 -13.53 3.64
N LEU A 85 2.51 -12.83 2.56
CA LEU A 85 1.58 -11.72 2.56
C LEU A 85 0.54 -12.05 1.48
N ARG A 86 -0.72 -12.03 1.87
CA ARG A 86 -1.86 -12.29 0.99
C ARG A 86 -2.73 -11.05 0.96
N LEU A 87 -3.13 -10.64 -0.24
CA LEU A 87 -3.79 -9.37 -0.47
C LEU A 87 -5.09 -9.55 -1.26
N GLY A 88 -6.05 -8.69 -0.96
CA GLY A 88 -7.30 -8.51 -1.68
C GLY A 88 -8.00 -7.26 -1.17
N PRO A 89 -8.98 -6.72 -1.93
CA PRO A 89 -9.62 -5.46 -1.59
C PRO A 89 -10.35 -5.47 -0.23
N SER A 90 -10.78 -6.65 0.22
CA SER A 90 -11.55 -6.82 1.46
C SER A 90 -10.83 -7.64 2.55
N ARG A 91 -9.60 -8.08 2.29
CA ARG A 91 -8.87 -8.97 3.20
C ARG A 91 -7.37 -8.91 2.98
N ILE A 92 -6.62 -8.81 4.06
CA ILE A 92 -5.16 -8.92 4.09
C ILE A 92 -4.79 -9.97 5.13
N GLU A 93 -3.87 -10.85 4.80
CA GLU A 93 -3.27 -11.80 5.74
C GLU A 93 -1.74 -11.69 5.74
N GLY A 94 -1.15 -11.68 6.93
CA GLY A 94 0.29 -11.74 7.12
C GLY A 94 0.67 -12.89 8.06
N PHE A 95 1.78 -13.56 7.74
CA PHE A 95 2.32 -14.64 8.55
C PHE A 95 3.84 -14.76 8.43
N LEU A 96 4.49 -15.04 9.56
CA LEU A 96 5.90 -15.38 9.68
C LEU A 96 6.03 -16.58 10.61
N LEU A 97 6.41 -17.73 10.06
CA LEU A 97 6.61 -18.95 10.83
C LEU A 97 7.59 -18.71 11.99
N GLY A 98 7.20 -19.16 13.19
CA GLY A 98 8.00 -19.01 14.41
C GLY A 98 7.84 -17.67 15.15
N ALA A 99 7.39 -16.63 14.46
CA ALA A 99 7.16 -15.30 15.05
C ALA A 99 5.67 -14.99 15.25
N SER A 100 4.84 -15.26 14.23
CA SER A 100 3.40 -15.04 14.30
C SER A 100 2.75 -15.89 15.40
N ALA A 101 1.67 -15.38 15.99
CA ALA A 101 0.83 -16.16 16.87
C ALA A 101 0.11 -17.30 16.10
N ALA A 102 -0.85 -17.98 16.71
CA ALA A 102 -1.51 -19.14 16.09
C ALA A 102 -2.29 -18.77 14.82
N GLY A 103 -1.66 -18.92 13.65
CA GLY A 103 -2.22 -18.68 12.31
C GLY A 103 -1.97 -17.27 11.78
N ASP A 104 -2.66 -16.88 10.72
CA ASP A 104 -2.50 -15.57 10.07
C ASP A 104 -2.99 -14.42 10.96
N LEU A 105 -2.33 -13.27 10.90
CA LEU A 105 -2.97 -12.01 11.29
C LEU A 105 -3.86 -11.57 10.13
N VAL A 106 -5.12 -11.24 10.42
CA VAL A 106 -6.12 -10.88 9.40
C VAL A 106 -6.59 -9.44 9.61
N ALA A 107 -6.59 -8.64 8.55
CA ALA A 107 -7.30 -7.36 8.48
C ALA A 107 -8.41 -7.44 7.41
N THR A 108 -9.50 -6.70 7.62
CA THR A 108 -10.67 -6.66 6.71
C THR A 108 -10.96 -5.23 6.25
N PRO A 109 -10.09 -4.65 5.39
CA PRO A 109 -10.29 -3.29 4.88
C PRO A 109 -11.46 -3.21 3.89
N SER A 110 -11.82 -1.99 3.48
CA SER A 110 -12.75 -1.71 2.38
C SER A 110 -12.05 -0.96 1.23
N MET A 111 -11.03 -1.58 0.62
CA MET A 111 -10.27 -0.95 -0.46
C MET A 111 -11.05 -0.94 -1.78
N GLY A 112 -11.24 0.25 -2.36
CA GLY A 112 -11.76 0.45 -3.70
C GLY A 112 -10.80 0.02 -4.81
N LEU A 113 -11.33 -0.23 -6.01
CA LEU A 113 -10.55 -0.59 -7.20
C LEU A 113 -9.89 0.62 -7.87
N ASN A 114 -8.89 0.36 -8.71
CA ASN A 114 -8.15 1.37 -9.49
C ASN A 114 -7.59 2.51 -8.63
N ARG A 115 -7.22 2.20 -7.38
CA ARG A 115 -6.58 3.11 -6.44
C ARG A 115 -5.33 2.43 -5.89
N TRP A 116 -4.27 3.21 -5.73
CA TRP A 116 -3.03 2.79 -5.08
C TRP A 116 -3.21 2.71 -3.57
N TYR A 117 -2.68 1.65 -2.98
CA TYR A 117 -2.59 1.44 -1.54
C TYR A 117 -1.17 1.04 -1.18
N HIS A 118 -0.62 1.69 -0.15
CA HIS A 118 0.50 1.15 0.59
C HIS A 118 -0.04 0.12 1.58
N VAL A 119 0.46 -1.11 1.50
CA VAL A 119 0.13 -2.16 2.48
C VAL A 119 1.40 -2.58 3.17
N ALA A 120 1.37 -2.69 4.49
CA ALA A 120 2.51 -3.20 5.27
C ALA A 120 2.07 -4.21 6.33
N TYR A 121 2.75 -5.35 6.38
CA TYR A 121 2.71 -6.29 7.48
C TYR A 121 4.03 -6.21 8.25
N VAL A 122 3.95 -5.89 9.54
CA VAL A 122 5.10 -5.55 10.37
C VAL A 122 5.15 -6.43 11.61
N TYR A 123 6.33 -6.93 11.94
CA TYR A 123 6.59 -7.65 13.19
C TYR A 123 7.74 -6.99 13.95
N THR A 124 7.49 -6.60 15.20
CA THR A 124 8.44 -5.86 16.05
C THR A 124 9.29 -6.74 16.96
N GLY A 125 9.06 -8.06 16.97
CA GLY A 125 9.58 -8.97 17.99
C GLY A 125 8.62 -9.20 19.17
N SER A 126 7.62 -8.34 19.33
CA SER A 126 6.59 -8.42 20.38
C SER A 126 5.15 -8.20 19.90
N GLU A 127 4.97 -7.68 18.70
CA GLU A 127 3.67 -7.37 18.10
C GLU A 127 3.76 -7.55 16.58
N GLU A 128 2.73 -8.15 15.99
CA GLU A 128 2.50 -8.13 14.55
C GLU A 128 1.33 -7.20 14.22
N SER A 129 1.43 -6.48 13.10
CA SER A 129 0.45 -5.47 12.68
C SER A 129 0.29 -5.41 11.17
N ILE A 130 -0.93 -5.11 10.70
CA ILE A 130 -1.23 -4.80 9.30
C ILE A 130 -1.63 -3.34 9.20
N TYR A 131 -1.05 -2.63 8.23
CA TYR A 131 -1.32 -1.25 7.93
C TYR A 131 -1.78 -1.09 6.48
N VAL A 132 -2.68 -0.14 6.24
CA VAL A 132 -3.08 0.35 4.92
C VAL A 132 -2.92 1.88 4.92
N ASN A 133 -2.21 2.40 3.91
CA ASN A 133 -1.92 3.83 3.75
C ASN A 133 -1.41 4.51 5.02
N GLY A 134 -0.64 3.77 5.83
CA GLY A 134 -0.07 4.28 7.07
C GLY A 134 -0.93 4.09 8.32
N THR A 135 -2.21 3.74 8.22
CA THR A 135 -3.08 3.45 9.38
C THR A 135 -3.08 1.96 9.73
N ARG A 136 -3.04 1.63 11.01
CA ARG A 136 -3.10 0.25 11.50
C ARG A 136 -4.53 -0.29 11.54
N LEU A 137 -4.77 -1.38 10.80
CA LEU A 137 -6.10 -2.04 10.74
C LEU A 137 -6.19 -3.29 11.62
N ALA A 138 -5.08 -3.96 11.86
CA ALA A 138 -5.05 -5.14 12.74
C ALA A 138 -3.73 -5.18 13.51
N SER A 139 -3.78 -5.67 14.74
CA SER A 139 -2.59 -5.99 15.52
C SER A 139 -2.88 -7.09 16.54
N ARG A 140 -1.83 -7.81 16.93
CA ARG A 140 -1.85 -8.68 18.11
C ARG A 140 -0.44 -8.89 18.66
N ALA A 141 -0.38 -9.26 19.94
CA ALA A 141 0.87 -9.71 20.54
C ALA A 141 1.38 -10.97 19.83
N ALA A 142 2.67 -10.99 19.53
CA ALA A 142 3.36 -12.08 18.86
C ALA A 142 4.81 -12.11 19.37
N SER A 143 5.47 -13.26 19.39
CA SER A 143 6.82 -13.35 19.93
C SER A 143 7.53 -14.58 19.39
N GLY A 144 8.84 -14.48 19.24
CA GLY A 144 9.67 -15.55 18.70
C GLY A 144 10.59 -15.06 17.59
N ASN A 145 11.46 -15.95 17.14
CA ASN A 145 12.31 -15.70 15.99
C ASN A 145 11.56 -16.11 14.73
N ILE A 146 11.69 -15.31 13.67
CA ILE A 146 11.23 -15.68 12.34
C ILE A 146 12.10 -16.86 11.88
N MET A 147 11.46 -17.94 11.45
CA MET A 147 12.16 -19.11 10.93
C MET A 147 12.67 -18.84 9.52
N ASP A 148 13.90 -19.26 9.26
CA ASP A 148 14.60 -19.11 7.99
C ASP A 148 15.09 -20.47 7.47
N TYR A 149 15.05 -20.67 6.16
CA TYR A 149 15.64 -21.82 5.48
C TYR A 149 16.83 -21.44 4.56
N PRO A 150 17.94 -22.19 4.55
CA PRO A 150 18.28 -23.29 5.45
C PRO A 150 18.60 -22.78 6.86
N ARG A 151 18.37 -23.61 7.88
CA ARG A 151 18.77 -23.25 9.25
C ARG A 151 20.29 -23.10 9.36
N PRO A 152 20.79 -22.31 10.32
CA PRO A 152 22.23 -22.19 10.55
C PRO A 152 22.89 -23.57 10.72
N GLY A 153 23.83 -23.89 9.82
CA GLY A 153 24.57 -25.17 9.83
C GLY A 153 23.94 -26.32 9.05
N GLU A 154 22.76 -26.14 8.46
CA GLU A 154 22.15 -27.13 7.56
C GLU A 154 22.60 -26.90 6.11
N ASN A 155 22.86 -27.98 5.38
CA ASN A 155 23.12 -27.90 3.95
C ASN A 155 21.78 -27.72 3.23
N PRO A 156 21.57 -26.61 2.48
CA PRO A 156 20.34 -26.45 1.72
C PRO A 156 20.16 -27.62 0.76
N GLN A 157 19.07 -28.35 0.93
CA GLN A 157 18.63 -29.32 -0.06
C GLN A 157 18.07 -28.55 -1.27
N PHE A 158 18.49 -28.94 -2.47
CA PHE A 158 17.95 -28.40 -3.72
C PHE A 158 16.43 -28.66 -3.80
N ASN A 159 15.66 -27.67 -4.27
CA ASN A 159 14.19 -27.70 -4.43
C ASN A 159 13.35 -27.65 -3.15
N GLU A 160 13.91 -27.24 -2.01
CA GLU A 160 13.13 -27.12 -0.77
C GLU A 160 12.70 -25.69 -0.43
N GLY A 161 13.36 -24.65 -0.95
CA GLY A 161 12.97 -23.24 -0.76
C GLY A 161 12.45 -22.59 -2.05
N TYR A 162 11.31 -21.92 -1.97
CA TYR A 162 10.73 -21.15 -3.07
C TYR A 162 10.31 -19.78 -2.58
N ALA A 163 10.71 -18.73 -3.30
CA ALA A 163 10.23 -17.38 -3.09
C ALA A 163 9.60 -16.86 -4.39
N GLY A 164 8.60 -16.00 -4.24
CA GLY A 164 7.96 -15.41 -5.40
C GLY A 164 6.74 -14.56 -5.08
N LEU A 165 6.12 -14.10 -6.16
CA LEU A 165 4.90 -13.31 -6.16
C LEU A 165 3.79 -14.01 -6.93
N GLY A 166 2.55 -13.78 -6.50
CA GLY A 166 1.35 -14.28 -7.16
C GLY A 166 1.16 -15.79 -6.98
N ALA A 167 0.89 -16.49 -8.08
CA ALA A 167 0.32 -17.83 -8.03
C ALA A 167 1.18 -18.88 -7.31
N TYR A 168 0.53 -19.52 -6.33
CA TYR A 168 1.10 -20.54 -5.47
C TYR A 168 0.31 -21.86 -5.57
N ARG A 169 0.99 -23.01 -5.52
CA ARG A 169 0.35 -24.32 -5.73
C ARG A 169 0.80 -25.38 -4.73
N ARG A 170 -0.07 -25.76 -3.77
CA ARG A 170 0.09 -26.97 -2.93
C ARG A 170 -1.23 -27.52 -2.38
N PRO A 171 -1.63 -28.78 -2.69
CA PRO A 171 -1.30 -29.55 -3.91
C PRO A 171 -2.00 -29.00 -5.16
N SER A 172 -2.97 -28.11 -4.96
CA SER A 172 -3.72 -27.39 -5.99
C SER A 172 -3.34 -25.91 -6.00
N LEU A 173 -3.75 -25.20 -7.06
CA LEU A 173 -3.60 -23.75 -7.15
C LEU A 173 -4.37 -23.08 -6.00
N SER A 174 -3.67 -22.26 -5.21
CA SER A 174 -4.29 -21.36 -4.23
C SER A 174 -4.88 -20.15 -4.95
N PRO A 175 -5.86 -19.44 -4.35
CA PRO A 175 -6.21 -18.09 -4.79
C PRO A 175 -4.96 -17.20 -4.83
N SER A 176 -4.87 -16.35 -5.85
CA SER A 176 -3.71 -15.50 -6.14
C SER A 176 -4.11 -14.04 -6.20
N PHE A 177 -3.17 -13.15 -5.90
CA PHE A 177 -3.33 -11.73 -6.12
C PHE A 177 -3.58 -11.45 -7.61
N GLU A 178 -4.57 -10.60 -7.89
CA GLU A 178 -4.76 -10.00 -9.22
C GLU A 178 -4.92 -8.48 -9.04
N GLY A 179 -4.09 -7.73 -9.75
CA GLY A 179 -3.91 -6.31 -9.57
C GLY A 179 -2.59 -5.86 -10.17
N VAL A 180 -2.19 -4.64 -9.83
CA VAL A 180 -0.92 -4.04 -10.22
C VAL A 180 -0.06 -3.81 -9.00
N VAL A 181 1.22 -4.07 -9.14
CA VAL A 181 2.24 -3.89 -8.10
C VAL A 181 3.26 -2.92 -8.65
N GLU A 182 3.51 -1.84 -7.94
CA GLU A 182 4.57 -0.88 -8.29
C GLU A 182 5.86 -1.26 -7.58
N SER A 183 5.78 -1.65 -6.31
CA SER A 183 6.95 -2.11 -5.58
C SER A 183 6.59 -3.08 -4.47
N ILE A 184 7.54 -3.94 -4.13
CA ILE A 184 7.48 -4.79 -2.95
C ILE A 184 8.84 -4.80 -2.26
N ARG A 185 8.83 -4.62 -0.94
CA ARG A 185 10.02 -4.68 -0.09
C ARG A 185 9.81 -5.64 1.07
N VAL A 186 10.81 -6.47 1.32
CA VAL A 186 10.97 -7.27 2.54
C VAL A 186 12.19 -6.74 3.29
N SER A 187 12.03 -6.46 4.59
CA SER A 187 13.08 -5.86 5.44
C SER A 187 13.24 -6.61 6.75
N SER A 188 14.46 -6.67 7.26
CA SER A 188 14.83 -7.31 8.54
C SER A 188 14.60 -6.43 9.78
N SER A 189 13.96 -5.26 9.59
CA SER A 189 13.58 -4.33 10.64
C SER A 189 12.08 -4.11 10.64
N ALA A 190 11.49 -3.87 11.81
CA ALA A 190 10.18 -3.24 11.90
C ALA A 190 10.29 -1.76 11.51
N ARG A 191 9.86 -1.42 10.30
CA ARG A 191 9.95 -0.04 9.77
C ARG A 191 8.90 0.90 10.37
N TYR A 192 7.78 0.33 10.83
CA TYR A 192 6.61 1.08 11.29
C TYR A 192 6.12 0.59 12.64
N THR A 193 5.60 1.50 13.46
CA THR A 193 5.08 1.20 14.81
C THR A 193 3.95 2.16 15.17
N GLY A 194 3.10 1.76 16.11
CA GLY A 194 2.02 2.62 16.62
C GLY A 194 0.73 2.48 15.82
N ASP A 195 -0.24 3.34 16.09
CA ASP A 195 -1.54 3.31 15.41
C ASP A 195 -1.48 3.85 13.97
N SER A 196 -0.50 4.69 13.67
CA SER A 196 -0.27 5.18 12.31
C SER A 196 1.16 5.69 12.07
N PHE A 197 1.53 5.82 10.80
CA PHE A 197 2.75 6.47 10.32
C PHE A 197 2.48 7.27 9.04
N VAL A 198 3.38 8.19 8.70
CA VAL A 198 3.33 8.89 7.40
C VAL A 198 3.99 8.00 6.36
N VAL A 199 3.24 7.61 5.33
CA VAL A 199 3.79 6.83 4.22
C VAL A 199 4.91 7.66 3.55
N PRO A 200 6.15 7.13 3.43
CA PRO A 200 7.32 7.93 3.06
C PRO A 200 7.18 8.69 1.74
N HIS A 201 6.51 8.12 0.75
CA HIS A 201 5.97 8.74 -0.47
C HIS A 201 5.32 7.65 -1.34
N PHE A 202 4.56 8.06 -2.37
CA PHE A 202 4.21 7.15 -3.46
C PHE A 202 5.44 6.83 -4.31
N GLY A 203 5.59 5.57 -4.72
CA GLY A 203 6.61 5.11 -5.67
C GLY A 203 7.73 4.25 -5.06
N ASP A 204 8.75 3.98 -5.87
CA ASP A 204 9.97 3.22 -5.58
C ASP A 204 10.41 3.25 -4.11
N PHE A 205 10.46 2.09 -3.48
CA PHE A 205 11.13 2.01 -2.20
C PHE A 205 12.64 2.18 -2.36
N GLU A 206 13.27 2.85 -1.39
CA GLU A 206 14.71 2.93 -1.30
C GLU A 206 15.31 1.60 -0.81
N ASN A 207 16.46 1.23 -1.38
CA ASN A 207 17.30 0.17 -0.87
C ASN A 207 18.22 0.71 0.24
N ASP A 208 18.03 0.25 1.47
CA ASP A 208 18.81 0.66 2.63
C ASP A 208 19.44 -0.54 3.37
N ALA A 209 20.05 -0.29 4.52
CA ALA A 209 20.77 -1.30 5.28
C ALA A 209 19.88 -2.43 5.84
N THR A 210 18.56 -2.25 5.93
CA THR A 210 17.63 -3.26 6.45
C THR A 210 16.79 -3.91 5.36
N THR A 211 16.86 -3.41 4.12
CA THR A 211 16.28 -4.06 2.95
C THR A 211 16.91 -5.44 2.72
N VAL A 212 16.07 -6.48 2.69
CA VAL A 212 16.47 -7.86 2.42
C VAL A 212 16.18 -8.25 0.98
N SER A 213 15.00 -7.87 0.47
CA SER A 213 14.57 -8.09 -0.91
C SER A 213 13.71 -6.91 -1.34
N LEU A 214 13.97 -6.37 -2.53
CA LEU A 214 13.26 -5.21 -3.07
C LEU A 214 13.09 -5.36 -4.59
N MET A 215 11.85 -5.27 -5.08
CA MET A 215 11.52 -5.17 -6.49
C MET A 215 10.70 -3.90 -6.73
N ASN A 216 11.19 -3.00 -7.58
CA ASN A 216 10.46 -1.83 -8.10
C ASN A 216 9.98 -2.04 -9.56
N PHE A 217 10.20 -3.24 -10.12
CA PHE A 217 9.75 -3.61 -11.48
C PHE A 217 10.21 -2.70 -12.63
N GLU A 218 11.40 -2.11 -12.51
CA GLU A 218 12.04 -1.24 -13.51
C GLU A 218 12.52 -1.93 -14.78
N GLU A 219 12.33 -3.23 -14.89
CA GLU A 219 12.71 -3.98 -16.07
C GLU A 219 11.92 -3.55 -17.31
N ALA A 220 12.59 -3.53 -18.46
CA ALA A 220 11.94 -3.14 -19.72
C ALA A 220 10.76 -4.07 -20.06
N PRO A 221 9.68 -3.54 -20.69
CA PRO A 221 8.59 -4.37 -21.18
C PRO A 221 9.10 -5.51 -22.08
N GLY A 222 8.64 -6.74 -21.81
CA GLY A 222 9.09 -7.95 -22.50
C GLY A 222 10.26 -8.68 -21.84
N SER A 223 10.78 -8.18 -20.70
CA SER A 223 11.76 -8.92 -19.89
C SER A 223 11.15 -10.23 -19.37
N GLU A 224 11.93 -11.31 -19.36
CA GLU A 224 11.49 -12.61 -18.84
C GLU A 224 11.71 -12.79 -17.33
N PHE A 225 12.44 -11.86 -16.72
CA PHE A 225 12.89 -11.93 -15.34
C PHE A 225 12.72 -10.58 -14.65
N VAL A 226 12.49 -10.64 -13.35
CA VAL A 226 12.58 -9.51 -12.42
C VAL A 226 13.62 -9.85 -11.38
N THR A 227 14.49 -8.89 -11.03
CA THR A 227 15.56 -9.13 -10.06
C THR A 227 15.38 -8.28 -8.82
N ALA A 228 15.21 -8.94 -7.67
CA ALA A 228 15.21 -8.24 -6.41
C ALA A 228 16.63 -7.79 -6.01
N VAL A 229 16.71 -6.57 -5.49
CA VAL A 229 17.91 -6.03 -4.85
C VAL A 229 17.91 -6.41 -3.37
N GLY A 230 19.07 -6.71 -2.81
CA GLY A 230 19.27 -7.00 -1.39
C GLY A 230 19.92 -8.36 -1.12
N PRO A 231 20.39 -8.60 0.12
CA PRO A 231 21.13 -9.82 0.48
C PRO A 231 20.28 -11.10 0.43
N GLY A 232 18.95 -10.98 0.55
CA GLY A 232 17.98 -12.06 0.35
C GLY A 232 17.16 -11.90 -0.93
N GLY A 233 17.60 -11.03 -1.86
CA GLY A 233 16.97 -10.85 -3.15
C GLY A 233 17.15 -12.08 -4.04
N PHE A 234 16.12 -12.38 -4.83
CA PHE A 234 16.14 -13.42 -5.86
C PHE A 234 15.83 -12.82 -7.24
N THR A 235 16.33 -13.49 -8.27
CA THR A 235 15.84 -13.27 -9.64
C THR A 235 14.65 -14.20 -9.85
N GLY A 236 13.46 -13.64 -10.05
CA GLY A 236 12.25 -14.38 -10.35
C GLY A 236 12.03 -14.46 -11.85
N ARG A 237 11.61 -15.62 -12.35
CA ARG A 237 11.19 -15.77 -13.75
C ARG A 237 9.69 -15.53 -13.87
N LEU A 238 9.28 -14.68 -14.81
CA LEU A 238 7.87 -14.45 -15.10
C LEU A 238 7.21 -15.74 -15.62
N GLY A 239 5.99 -16.04 -15.16
CA GLY A 239 5.27 -17.26 -15.52
C GLY A 239 5.71 -18.51 -14.78
N THR A 240 6.44 -18.36 -13.68
CA THR A 240 6.89 -19.48 -12.85
C THR A 240 6.10 -19.50 -11.55
N ILE A 241 5.23 -20.50 -11.40
CA ILE A 241 4.44 -20.73 -10.18
C ILE A 241 5.36 -21.15 -9.04
N ILE A 242 4.90 -20.90 -7.82
CA ILE A 242 5.57 -21.29 -6.58
C ILE A 242 4.88 -22.55 -6.02
N PRO A 243 5.45 -23.76 -6.11
CA PRO A 243 6.54 -24.19 -6.99
C PRO A 243 6.04 -24.70 -8.36
N GLY A 244 6.82 -24.48 -9.42
CA GLY A 244 6.66 -25.16 -10.72
C GLY A 244 6.67 -24.23 -11.95
N PRO A 245 6.84 -24.78 -13.15
CA PRO A 245 7.07 -23.98 -14.36
C PRO A 245 5.79 -23.50 -15.07
N ASN A 246 4.59 -23.87 -14.59
CA ASN A 246 3.35 -23.81 -15.37
C ASN A 246 2.45 -22.60 -15.00
N GLY A 247 3.04 -21.41 -14.86
CA GLY A 247 2.30 -20.16 -14.66
C GLY A 247 2.07 -19.38 -15.94
N THR A 248 1.31 -18.30 -15.83
CA THR A 248 1.15 -17.29 -16.87
C THR A 248 2.02 -16.09 -16.53
N GLN A 249 2.49 -15.38 -17.57
CA GLN A 249 3.41 -14.28 -17.36
C GLN A 249 2.62 -13.03 -16.97
N PRO A 250 2.86 -12.43 -15.79
CA PRO A 250 2.39 -11.09 -15.52
C PRO A 250 3.06 -10.10 -16.49
N THR A 251 2.42 -8.96 -16.72
CA THR A 251 2.86 -7.97 -17.71
C THR A 251 3.58 -6.81 -17.04
N LEU A 252 4.85 -6.57 -17.40
CA LEU A 252 5.56 -5.34 -17.02
C LEU A 252 4.95 -4.14 -17.76
N LEU A 253 4.66 -3.08 -17.01
CA LEU A 253 4.04 -1.85 -17.46
C LEU A 253 5.03 -0.69 -17.33
N SER A 254 4.99 0.21 -18.32
CA SER A 254 5.70 1.50 -18.26
C SER A 254 4.88 2.61 -17.61
N SER A 255 3.59 2.36 -17.37
CA SER A 255 2.67 3.27 -16.67
C SER A 255 1.41 2.51 -16.26
N TYR A 256 0.80 2.91 -15.15
CA TYR A 256 -0.51 2.44 -14.73
C TYR A 256 -1.29 3.58 -14.06
N ASP A 257 -2.42 3.96 -14.68
CA ASP A 257 -3.26 5.05 -14.20
C ASP A 257 -4.22 4.53 -13.13
N ALA A 258 -3.84 4.72 -11.87
CA ALA A 258 -4.69 4.49 -10.70
C ALA A 258 -4.67 5.72 -9.78
N LEU A 259 -5.77 5.93 -9.08
CA LEU A 259 -5.97 7.06 -8.18
C LEU A 259 -4.99 6.97 -7.00
N LEU A 260 -4.42 8.10 -6.61
CA LEU A 260 -3.54 8.15 -5.43
C LEU A 260 -4.35 8.10 -4.13
N PRO A 261 -3.74 7.70 -3.00
CA PRO A 261 -4.36 7.94 -1.70
C PRO A 261 -4.61 9.45 -1.52
N GLY A 262 -5.84 9.82 -1.18
CA GLY A 262 -6.24 11.23 -1.05
C GLY A 262 -6.83 11.87 -2.30
N ASP A 263 -6.77 11.24 -3.48
CA ASP A 263 -7.49 11.70 -4.68
C ASP A 263 -8.98 11.31 -4.53
N PHE A 264 -9.72 12.19 -3.86
CA PHE A 264 -11.09 11.96 -3.43
C PHE A 264 -12.11 12.40 -4.48
N ASN A 265 -11.75 13.34 -5.35
CA ASN A 265 -12.60 13.75 -6.48
C ASN A 265 -12.35 12.89 -7.75
N GLU A 266 -11.36 12.00 -7.71
CA GLU A 266 -11.00 11.03 -8.75
C GLU A 266 -10.55 11.68 -10.07
N ASP A 267 -9.89 12.83 -10.00
CA ASP A 267 -9.40 13.57 -11.17
C ASP A 267 -7.95 13.28 -11.55
N GLY A 268 -7.27 12.40 -10.78
CA GLY A 268 -5.89 11.99 -10.98
C GLY A 268 -4.87 12.85 -10.24
N ALA A 269 -5.30 13.85 -9.47
CA ALA A 269 -4.44 14.67 -8.64
C ALA A 269 -4.83 14.54 -7.16
N VAL A 270 -3.86 14.87 -6.28
CA VAL A 270 -4.15 15.09 -4.85
C VAL A 270 -3.96 16.57 -4.58
N ASP A 271 -5.06 17.32 -4.60
CA ASP A 271 -5.06 18.77 -4.51
C ASP A 271 -6.14 19.34 -3.56
N ALA A 272 -6.38 20.65 -3.65
CA ALA A 272 -7.32 21.34 -2.77
C ALA A 272 -8.80 21.04 -3.07
N ALA A 273 -9.13 20.53 -4.26
CA ALA A 273 -10.47 20.08 -4.61
C ALA A 273 -10.84 18.82 -3.82
N ASP A 274 -9.89 17.90 -3.59
CA ASP A 274 -10.11 16.72 -2.77
C ASP A 274 -10.50 17.04 -1.33
N TYR A 275 -9.89 18.09 -0.77
CA TYR A 275 -10.24 18.56 0.58
C TYR A 275 -11.74 18.85 0.69
N THR A 276 -12.36 19.41 -0.35
CA THR A 276 -13.82 19.69 -0.32
C THR A 276 -14.65 18.41 -0.30
N VAL A 277 -14.21 17.37 -1.02
CA VAL A 277 -14.86 16.05 -1.00
C VAL A 277 -14.75 15.42 0.39
N TRP A 278 -13.57 15.43 1.00
CA TRP A 278 -13.39 14.94 2.37
C TRP A 278 -14.26 15.71 3.38
N ARG A 279 -14.29 17.04 3.27
CA ARG A 279 -15.10 17.88 4.17
C ARG A 279 -16.59 17.59 4.08
N ASP A 280 -17.09 17.32 2.89
CA ASP A 280 -18.51 17.01 2.67
C ASP A 280 -18.87 15.59 3.14
N ALA A 281 -17.90 14.67 3.13
CA ALA A 281 -18.06 13.29 3.58
C ALA A 281 -17.74 13.05 5.08
N LEU A 282 -17.13 14.01 5.77
CA LEU A 282 -16.68 13.87 7.16
C LEU A 282 -17.80 13.38 8.11
N GLY A 283 -17.53 12.27 8.80
CA GLY A 283 -18.46 11.65 9.74
C GLY A 283 -19.56 10.80 9.10
N THR A 284 -19.47 10.51 7.81
CA THR A 284 -20.33 9.55 7.12
C THR A 284 -19.65 8.17 7.06
N PRO A 285 -20.40 7.06 7.07
CA PRO A 285 -19.84 5.76 6.72
C PRO A 285 -19.27 5.81 5.31
N ALA A 286 -18.09 5.26 5.12
CA ALA A 286 -17.43 5.28 3.84
C ALA A 286 -18.17 4.41 2.82
N VAL A 287 -18.47 5.00 1.67
CA VAL A 287 -18.83 4.23 0.46
C VAL A 287 -17.77 4.54 -0.60
N GLY A 288 -16.51 4.21 -0.29
CA GLY A 288 -15.36 4.26 -1.19
C GLY A 288 -14.81 5.65 -1.54
N GLN A 289 -15.51 6.74 -1.18
CA GLN A 289 -15.04 8.10 -1.35
C GLN A 289 -14.60 8.69 0.00
N ALA A 290 -13.48 9.42 0.00
CA ALA A 290 -12.88 10.07 1.17
C ALA A 290 -12.37 9.15 2.30
N ASP A 291 -12.49 7.83 2.17
CA ASP A 291 -11.92 6.82 3.06
C ASP A 291 -10.56 6.36 2.51
N ALA A 292 -9.51 7.07 2.92
CA ALA A 292 -8.16 6.86 2.45
C ALA A 292 -7.45 5.74 3.19
N ASP A 293 -7.82 5.41 4.43
CA ASP A 293 -7.22 4.28 5.16
C ASP A 293 -7.97 2.95 5.03
N ALA A 294 -9.12 2.98 4.34
CA ALA A 294 -9.98 1.84 4.06
C ALA A 294 -10.50 1.15 5.34
N ASP A 295 -10.70 1.91 6.42
CA ASP A 295 -11.24 1.39 7.68
C ASP A 295 -12.78 1.44 7.75
N GLY A 296 -13.42 2.03 6.74
CA GLY A 296 -14.87 2.07 6.58
C GLY A 296 -15.55 3.32 7.14
N ASP A 297 -14.79 4.31 7.61
CA ASP A 297 -15.31 5.63 7.96
C ASP A 297 -14.56 6.77 7.26
N VAL A 298 -15.04 8.00 7.46
CA VAL A 298 -14.39 9.22 6.93
C VAL A 298 -14.12 10.15 8.10
N ASP A 299 -12.87 10.23 8.53
CA ASP A 299 -12.44 10.90 9.74
C ASP A 299 -11.12 11.71 9.58
N GLY A 300 -10.44 11.99 10.70
CA GLY A 300 -9.19 12.75 10.70
C GLY A 300 -7.98 11.98 10.16
N ARG A 301 -8.02 10.65 10.11
CA ARG A 301 -6.97 9.78 9.55
C ARG A 301 -6.94 9.89 8.03
N ASP A 302 -8.10 9.93 7.38
CA ASP A 302 -8.18 10.14 5.94
C ASP A 302 -7.60 11.48 5.51
N TYR A 303 -7.89 12.52 6.29
CA TYR A 303 -7.31 13.85 6.09
C TYR A 303 -5.80 13.83 6.26
N ALA A 304 -5.28 13.08 7.24
CA ALA A 304 -3.84 12.95 7.44
C ALA A 304 -3.17 12.27 6.24
N ILE A 305 -3.83 11.27 5.64
CA ILE A 305 -3.37 10.63 4.40
C ILE A 305 -3.40 11.64 3.26
N TRP A 306 -4.55 12.26 2.95
CA TRP A 306 -4.64 13.29 1.91
C TRP A 306 -3.53 14.34 2.04
N ARG A 307 -3.30 14.86 3.26
CA ARG A 307 -2.28 15.86 3.53
C ARG A 307 -0.86 15.37 3.21
N SER A 308 -0.57 14.09 3.44
CA SER A 308 0.74 13.52 3.13
C SER A 308 0.99 13.45 1.62
N PHE A 309 -0.01 13.08 0.82
CA PHE A 309 0.11 13.01 -0.64
C PHE A 309 0.01 14.37 -1.32
N TYR A 310 -0.76 15.30 -0.75
CA TYR A 310 -0.78 16.70 -1.16
C TYR A 310 0.61 17.34 -1.07
N ALA A 311 1.38 17.01 -0.03
CA ALA A 311 2.72 17.53 0.20
C ALA A 311 3.82 16.85 -0.63
N SER A 312 3.58 15.65 -1.16
CA SER A 312 4.58 14.86 -1.90
C SER A 312 4.55 15.06 -3.42
N GLN A 313 3.66 15.89 -3.96
CA GLN A 313 3.57 16.13 -5.40
C GLN A 313 4.71 17.05 -5.91
N PRO A 314 5.53 16.60 -6.89
CA PRO A 314 6.50 17.47 -7.55
C PRO A 314 5.79 18.65 -8.25
N GLY A 315 5.94 19.84 -7.66
CA GLY A 315 5.20 21.06 -8.01
C GLY A 315 4.70 21.84 -6.79
N ALA A 316 4.52 21.17 -5.66
CA ALA A 316 4.20 21.79 -4.37
C ALA A 316 5.29 22.74 -3.86
N GLU A 317 6.55 22.56 -4.29
CA GLU A 317 7.67 23.45 -3.97
C GLU A 317 7.52 24.88 -4.56
N SER A 318 6.61 25.08 -5.52
CA SER A 318 6.35 26.41 -6.11
C SER A 318 5.13 27.13 -5.53
N LEU A 319 4.38 26.51 -4.61
CA LEU A 319 3.23 27.10 -3.93
C LEU A 319 3.51 27.32 -2.43
N HIS A 320 4.62 28.00 -2.11
CA HIS A 320 4.81 28.63 -0.81
C HIS A 320 3.75 29.73 -0.61
N GLY A 321 2.52 29.35 -0.25
CA GLY A 321 1.42 30.29 -0.04
C GLY A 321 0.11 29.69 0.46
N PHE A 322 -0.14 28.40 0.25
CA PHE A 322 -1.33 27.73 0.80
C PHE A 322 -0.89 26.76 1.90
N ALA A 323 -0.93 27.23 3.15
CA ALA A 323 -0.96 26.30 4.26
C ALA A 323 -2.17 25.37 4.06
N ALA A 324 -1.98 24.06 4.19
CA ALA A 324 -3.09 23.11 4.21
C ALA A 324 -4.17 23.65 5.19
N PRO A 325 -5.46 23.66 4.82
CA PRO A 325 -6.50 24.18 5.69
C PRO A 325 -6.46 23.44 7.03
N GLU A 326 -6.08 24.10 8.11
CA GLU A 326 -6.15 23.49 9.44
C GLU A 326 -7.62 23.27 9.79
N PRO A 327 -8.01 22.10 10.35
CA PRO A 327 -9.34 21.90 10.89
C PRO A 327 -9.61 23.00 11.92
N GLY A 328 -10.61 23.85 11.66
CA GLY A 328 -10.77 25.16 12.31
C GLY A 328 -10.65 25.14 13.84
N GLY A 329 -9.50 25.55 14.36
CA GLY A 329 -9.25 25.80 15.79
C GLY A 329 -10.03 26.98 16.38
N VAL A 330 -10.91 27.62 15.60
CA VAL A 330 -11.68 28.79 16.03
C VAL A 330 -12.84 28.40 16.97
N SER A 331 -13.20 27.11 17.07
CA SER A 331 -14.28 26.66 17.97
C SER A 331 -13.87 26.58 19.46
N LEU A 332 -12.59 26.68 19.80
CA LEU A 332 -12.12 26.53 21.20
C LEU A 332 -12.09 27.82 22.03
N PHE A 333 -12.39 28.99 21.46
CA PHE A 333 -12.45 30.26 22.20
C PHE A 333 -13.87 30.78 22.50
N ALA A 334 -14.92 30.20 21.91
CA ALA A 334 -16.29 30.68 22.11
C ALA A 334 -17.00 30.10 23.37
N LEU A 335 -16.44 29.07 24.00
CA LEU A 335 -17.05 28.43 25.19
C LEU A 335 -16.56 29.00 26.54
N ALA A 336 -15.58 29.90 26.55
CA ALA A 336 -15.04 30.47 27.79
C ALA A 336 -15.64 31.83 28.21
N ILE A 337 -16.44 32.49 27.36
CA ILE A 337 -17.01 33.83 27.67
C ILE A 337 -18.50 33.74 28.11
N GLY A 338 -19.14 32.59 27.96
CA GLY A 338 -20.57 32.41 28.27
C GLY A 338 -20.95 32.31 29.75
N PHE A 339 -20.01 32.13 30.68
CA PHE A 339 -20.32 31.95 32.12
C PHE A 339 -20.13 33.19 33.00
N ALA A 340 -19.64 34.31 32.48
CA ALA A 340 -19.35 35.50 33.29
C ALA A 340 -20.46 36.58 33.32
N ALA A 341 -21.52 36.47 32.51
CA ALA A 341 -22.50 37.54 32.33
C ALA A 341 -23.93 37.25 32.88
N CYS A 342 -24.09 36.25 33.75
CA CYS A 342 -25.40 35.96 34.36
C CYS A 342 -25.30 35.79 35.88
N SER A 343 -24.78 36.79 36.59
CA SER A 343 -24.92 36.87 38.05
C SER A 343 -24.91 38.30 38.61
N SER A 344 -25.73 39.20 38.07
CA SER A 344 -26.08 40.41 38.82
C SER A 344 -27.30 41.17 38.25
N VAL A 345 -28.52 40.83 38.69
CA VAL A 345 -29.66 41.75 38.97
C VAL A 345 -30.72 40.92 39.75
N ARG A 346 -30.74 40.91 41.09
CA ARG A 346 -31.41 41.83 42.06
C ARG A 346 -32.78 41.32 42.54
N ARG A 347 -32.89 41.00 43.85
CA ARG A 347 -34.16 41.06 44.61
C ARG A 347 -33.89 41.36 46.08
N VAL A 348 -34.28 42.55 46.53
CA VAL A 348 -34.72 42.80 47.90
C VAL A 348 -36.01 43.61 47.81
N HIS A 349 -37.08 43.04 48.34
CA HIS A 349 -38.34 43.71 48.62
C HIS A 349 -38.63 43.60 50.11
N ASN A 350 -39.13 44.72 50.63
CA ASN A 350 -39.70 45.01 51.94
C ASN A 350 -38.74 45.10 53.13
#